data_AF-A0A7Y7IYM0-F1
#
_entry.id   AF-A0A7Y7IYM0-F1
#
_cell.length_a   1.000
_cell.length_b   1.000
_cell.length_c   1.000
_cell.angle_alpha   90.00
_cell.angle_beta   90.00
_cell.angle_gamma   90.00
#
_symmetry.space_group_name_H-M   'P 1'
#
loop_
_entity.id
_entity.type
_entity.pdbx_description
1 polymer ?
#
loop_
_entity_poly.entity_id
_entity_poly.type
_entity_poly.pdbx_seq_one_letter_code
_entity_poly.pdbx_strand_id
1 'polypeptide(L)'
;MLHLVKLAVGIASIDDLSHRQRTMMDGAGDGLDGTHADGNPWLRTRMFPRRAEEILGGGSLYRVIGGMILCRQRILAIRPDQREDGAACALVVLDPLIVPV
;
A
#
# COMPACT_ATOMS: atom_id res chain seq x y z
N MET A 1 10.09 15.75 0.03
CA MET A 1 9.79 14.34 -0.29
C MET A 1 9.54 13.60 1.00
N LEU A 2 8.33 13.08 1.21
CA LEU A 2 7.93 12.40 2.45
C LEU A 2 7.59 10.92 2.16
N HIS A 3 7.98 10.04 3.06
CA HIS A 3 7.73 8.60 2.95
C HIS A 3 6.71 8.12 3.97
N LEU A 4 6.08 6.99 3.68
CA LEU A 4 5.23 6.26 4.62
C LEU A 4 5.92 4.97 5.03
N VAL A 5 5.69 4.52 6.27
CA VAL A 5 6.09 3.20 6.74
C VAL A 5 4.83 2.46 7.16
N LYS A 6 4.67 1.21 6.73
CA LYS A 6 3.51 0.38 7.12
C LYS A 6 3.91 -1.09 7.31
N LEU A 7 3.42 -1.68 8.38
CA LEU A 7 3.53 -3.12 8.63
C LEU A 7 2.78 -3.92 7.55
N ALA A 8 3.45 -4.92 6.98
CA ALA A 8 2.83 -5.89 6.07
C ALA A 8 2.32 -7.09 6.88
N VAL A 9 1.08 -7.01 7.35
CA VAL A 9 0.47 -8.07 8.17
C VAL A 9 0.23 -9.32 7.31
N GLY A 10 0.60 -10.48 7.83
CA GLY A 10 0.46 -11.76 7.12
C GLY A 10 1.45 -11.97 5.96
N ILE A 11 2.49 -11.15 5.87
CA ILE A 11 3.58 -11.28 4.90
C ILE A 11 4.87 -11.64 5.64
N ALA A 12 5.53 -12.72 5.23
CA ALA A 12 6.78 -13.18 5.86
C ALA A 12 8.03 -12.83 5.05
N SER A 13 7.90 -12.50 3.76
CA SER A 13 9.01 -12.17 2.87
C SER A 13 8.60 -11.21 1.74
N ILE A 14 9.59 -10.71 0.99
CA ILE A 14 9.34 -9.90 -0.23
C ILE A 14 8.62 -10.75 -1.29
N ASP A 15 8.99 -12.02 -1.43
CA ASP A 15 8.34 -12.96 -2.35
C ASP A 15 6.87 -13.18 -1.99
N ASP A 16 6.55 -13.31 -0.70
CA ASP A 16 5.16 -13.42 -0.24
C ASP A 16 4.36 -12.15 -0.54
N LEU A 17 4.97 -10.97 -0.37
CA LEU A 17 4.34 -9.70 -0.73
C LEU A 17 4.04 -9.65 -2.23
N SER A 18 5.03 -10.02 -3.06
CA SER A 18 4.88 -10.08 -4.51
C SER A 18 3.82 -11.09 -4.93
N HIS A 19 3.78 -12.25 -4.27
CA HIS A 19 2.78 -13.27 -4.53
C HIS A 19 1.37 -12.75 -4.19
N ARG A 20 1.17 -12.17 -2.99
CA ARG A 20 -0.11 -11.58 -2.59
C ARG A 20 -0.58 -10.50 -3.56
N GLN A 21 0.31 -9.59 -3.97
CA GLN A 21 -0.04 -8.53 -4.93
C GLN A 21 -0.40 -9.08 -6.32
N ARG A 22 0.14 -10.24 -6.73
CA ARG A 22 -0.22 -10.86 -8.02
C ARG A 22 -1.51 -11.65 -7.97
N THR A 23 -1.85 -12.25 -6.84
CA THR A 23 -3.01 -13.15 -6.72
C THR A 23 -4.26 -12.47 -6.18
N MET A 24 -4.12 -11.37 -5.44
CA MET A 24 -5.22 -10.68 -4.79
C MET A 24 -5.78 -9.54 -5.68
N MET A 25 -6.62 -9.91 -6.64
CA MET A 25 -7.38 -8.94 -7.43
C MET A 25 -8.56 -8.39 -6.62
N ASP A 26 -8.74 -7.07 -6.64
CA ASP A 26 -9.88 -6.36 -6.04
C ASP A 26 -10.27 -6.79 -4.60
N GLY A 27 -9.37 -6.54 -3.65
CA GLY A 27 -9.73 -6.40 -2.24
C GLY A 27 -10.14 -7.69 -1.52
N ALA A 28 -9.47 -8.82 -1.75
CA ALA A 28 -9.82 -10.06 -1.07
C ALA A 28 -9.46 -10.03 0.44
N GLY A 29 -10.32 -10.62 1.27
CA GLY A 29 -10.14 -10.68 2.72
C GLY A 29 -10.86 -9.54 3.44
N ASP A 30 -10.12 -8.72 4.19
CA ASP A 30 -10.64 -7.62 5.02
C ASP A 30 -10.78 -6.28 4.28
N GLY A 31 -10.56 -6.28 2.96
CA GLY A 31 -10.65 -5.10 2.10
C GLY A 31 -9.63 -4.01 2.42
N LEU A 32 -8.52 -4.34 3.10
CA LEU A 32 -7.47 -3.36 3.46
C LEU A 32 -6.36 -3.22 2.42
N ASP A 33 -6.19 -4.18 1.52
CA ASP A 33 -5.29 -4.13 0.38
C ASP A 33 -5.77 -4.99 -0.79
N GLY A 34 -5.16 -4.79 -1.96
CA GLY A 34 -5.48 -5.52 -3.17
C GLY A 34 -4.69 -4.98 -4.35
N THR A 35 -5.02 -5.46 -5.54
CA THR A 35 -4.42 -5.01 -6.80
C THR A 35 -5.51 -4.71 -7.80
N HIS A 36 -5.45 -3.52 -8.39
CA HIS A 36 -6.36 -3.11 -9.46
C HIS A 36 -6.14 -3.94 -10.74
N ALA A 37 -7.11 -3.90 -11.66
CA ALA A 37 -7.02 -4.57 -12.95
C ALA A 37 -5.83 -4.12 -13.84
N ASP A 38 -5.31 -2.90 -13.63
CA ASP A 38 -4.11 -2.38 -14.29
C ASP A 38 -2.79 -2.91 -13.70
N GLY A 39 -2.88 -3.73 -12.65
CA GLY A 39 -1.73 -4.32 -11.95
C GLY A 39 -1.16 -3.44 -10.84
N ASN A 40 -1.74 -2.27 -10.54
CA ASN A 40 -1.28 -1.43 -9.45
C ASN A 40 -1.77 -1.92 -8.08
N PRO A 41 -0.87 -2.26 -7.15
CA PRO A 41 -1.24 -2.60 -5.78
C PRO A 41 -1.79 -1.37 -5.05
N TRP A 42 -2.71 -1.57 -4.13
CA TRP A 42 -3.25 -0.53 -3.30
C TRP A 42 -3.44 -0.99 -1.86
N LEU A 43 -3.58 -0.03 -0.96
CA LEU A 43 -3.96 -0.27 0.43
C LEU A 43 -4.82 0.85 0.97
N ARG A 44 -5.64 0.54 1.97
CA ARG A 44 -6.42 1.53 2.71
C ARG A 44 -5.74 1.96 4.00
N THR A 45 -5.87 3.24 4.32
CA THR A 45 -5.53 3.83 5.62
C THR A 45 -6.76 4.50 6.21
N ARG A 46 -6.95 4.38 7.53
CA ARG A 46 -8.13 4.97 8.21
C ARG A 46 -8.20 6.49 8.07
N MET A 47 -7.05 7.16 8.04
CA MET A 47 -6.97 8.60 7.95
C MET A 47 -6.33 9.02 6.63
N PHE A 48 -6.81 10.12 6.07
CA PHE A 48 -6.19 10.77 4.92
C PHE A 48 -4.89 11.50 5.37
N PRO A 49 -3.75 11.30 4.70
CA PRO A 49 -2.51 11.98 5.07
C PRO A 49 -2.60 13.51 4.87
N ARG A 50 -2.38 14.29 5.92
CA ARG A 50 -2.42 15.77 5.87
C ARG A 50 -1.39 16.37 4.90
N ARG A 51 -0.27 15.67 4.68
CA ARG A 51 0.84 16.08 3.79
C ARG A 51 0.88 15.23 2.51
N ALA A 52 -0.29 14.93 1.93
CA ALA A 52 -0.40 14.06 0.76
C ALA A 52 0.42 14.56 -0.44
N GLU A 53 0.46 15.86 -0.69
CA GLU A 53 1.23 16.45 -1.80
C GLU A 53 2.73 16.15 -1.68
N GLU A 54 3.31 16.26 -0.49
CA GLU A 54 4.72 15.96 -0.25
C GLU A 54 5.05 14.47 -0.36
N ILE A 55 4.07 13.61 -0.07
CA ILE A 55 4.16 12.17 -0.29
C ILE A 55 4.11 11.87 -1.78
N LEU A 56 3.21 12.51 -2.53
CA LEU A 56 3.08 12.29 -3.98
C LEU A 56 4.29 12.85 -4.75
N GLY A 57 4.93 13.91 -4.25
CA GLY A 57 6.13 14.55 -4.80
C GLY A 57 7.44 13.75 -4.71
N GLY A 58 7.41 12.41 -4.72
CA GLY A 58 8.61 11.57 -4.65
C GLY A 58 8.54 10.40 -3.68
N GLY A 59 7.52 10.38 -2.82
CA GLY A 59 7.39 9.45 -1.72
C GLY A 59 7.22 7.99 -2.14
N SER A 60 7.52 7.14 -1.16
CA SER A 60 7.45 5.69 -1.24
C SER A 60 6.85 5.15 0.05
N LEU A 61 6.22 4.00 -0.04
CA LEU A 61 5.81 3.20 1.09
C LEU A 61 6.88 2.16 1.40
N TYR A 62 7.46 2.26 2.58
CA TYR A 62 8.37 1.27 3.14
C TYR A 62 7.58 0.22 3.91
N ARG A 63 7.88 -1.06 3.66
CA ARG A 63 7.19 -2.19 4.29
C ARG A 63 8.03 -2.76 5.42
N VAL A 64 7.43 -2.82 6.61
CA VAL A 64 7.97 -3.59 7.73
C VAL A 64 7.50 -5.04 7.58
N ILE A 65 8.45 -5.97 7.49
CA ILE A 65 8.25 -7.42 7.38
C ILE A 65 9.17 -8.06 8.42
N GLY A 66 8.62 -8.90 9.31
CA GLY A 66 9.42 -9.53 10.38
C GLY A 66 10.09 -8.54 11.35
N GLY A 67 9.54 -7.34 11.53
CA GLY A 67 10.10 -6.30 12.41
C GLY A 67 11.19 -5.43 11.78
N MET A 68 11.56 -5.68 10.52
CA MET A 68 12.55 -4.89 9.77
C MET A 68 11.92 -4.27 8.54
N ILE A 69 12.45 -3.14 8.09
CA ILE A 69 12.08 -2.58 6.78
C ILE A 69 12.86 -3.35 5.72
N LEU A 70 12.16 -4.06 4.83
CA LEU A 70 12.81 -4.92 3.82
C LEU A 70 12.64 -4.44 2.38
N CYS A 71 11.59 -3.66 2.08
CA CYS A 71 11.39 -3.13 0.75
C CYS A 71 10.59 -1.83 0.74
N ARG A 72 10.54 -1.18 -0.43
CA ARG A 72 9.70 -0.02 -0.70
C ARG A 72 9.03 -0.11 -2.07
N GLN A 73 7.91 0.59 -2.20
CA GLN A 73 7.22 0.84 -3.49
C GLN A 73 6.92 2.33 -3.62
N ARG A 74 7.00 2.88 -4.83
CA ARG A 74 6.64 4.28 -5.10
C ARG A 74 5.14 4.47 -4.85
N ILE A 75 4.75 5.59 -4.23
CA ILE A 75 3.34 5.97 -4.10
C ILE A 75 2.95 6.75 -5.35
N LEU A 76 1.94 6.26 -6.07
CA LEU A 76 1.45 6.85 -7.32
C LEU A 76 0.26 7.78 -7.09
N ALA A 77 -0.64 7.41 -6.18
CA ALA A 77 -1.81 8.22 -5.86
C ALA A 77 -2.28 7.99 -4.42
N ILE A 78 -2.96 8.99 -3.87
CA ILE A 78 -3.73 8.88 -2.63
C ILE A 78 -5.10 9.47 -2.92
N ARG A 79 -6.16 8.67 -2.76
CA ARG A 79 -7.54 9.05 -3.08
C ARG A 79 -8.44 8.88 -1.85
N PRO A 80 -9.44 9.74 -1.65
CA PRO A 80 -10.52 9.44 -0.71
C PRO A 80 -11.23 8.16 -1.13
N ASP A 81 -11.59 7.33 -0.16
CA ASP A 81 -12.33 6.09 -0.37
C ASP A 81 -13.22 5.78 0.85
N GLN A 82 -14.11 4.81 0.74
CA GLN A 82 -15.00 4.37 1.81
C GLN A 82 -14.80 2.89 2.09
N ARG A 83 -14.76 2.54 3.38
CA ARG A 83 -14.80 1.14 3.81
C ARG A 83 -16.22 0.61 3.71
N GLU A 84 -16.38 -0.70 3.87
CA GLU A 84 -17.67 -1.39 3.84
C GLU A 84 -18.66 -0.88 4.91
N ASP A 85 -18.15 -0.38 6.04
CA ASP A 85 -18.93 0.25 7.11
C ASP A 85 -19.36 1.70 6.81
N GLY A 86 -19.05 2.22 5.61
CA GLY A 86 -19.33 3.59 5.18
C GLY A 86 -18.36 4.63 5.75
N ALA A 87 -17.39 4.23 6.57
CA ALA A 87 -16.44 5.18 7.13
C ALA A 87 -15.41 5.61 6.08
N ALA A 88 -15.11 6.91 6.08
CA ALA A 88 -14.08 7.49 5.24
C ALA A 88 -12.70 6.86 5.52
N CYS A 89 -11.94 6.66 4.45
CA CYS A 89 -10.57 6.20 4.46
C CYS A 89 -9.80 6.83 3.29
N ALA A 90 -8.51 6.55 3.21
CA ALA A 90 -7.71 6.88 2.04
C ALA A 90 -7.22 5.59 1.38
N LEU A 91 -7.34 5.54 0.06
CA LEU A 91 -6.77 4.50 -0.78
C LEU A 91 -5.44 5.00 -1.36
N VAL A 92 -4.37 4.30 -1.02
CA VAL A 92 -3.00 4.59 -1.47
C VAL A 92 -2.63 3.61 -2.56
N VAL A 93 -2.37 4.12 -3.76
CA VAL A 93 -1.99 3.33 -4.95
C VAL A 93 -0.48 3.31 -5.07
N LEU A 94 0.08 2.13 -5.35
CA LEU A 94 1.50 1.86 -5.42
C LEU A 94 1.94 1.46 -6.83
N ASP A 95 3.20 1.70 -7.11
CA ASP A 95 3.90 1.10 -8.25
C ASP A 95 4.11 -0.40 -8.00
N PRO A 96 3.85 -1.29 -8.99
CA PRO A 96 4.02 -2.73 -8.83
C PRO A 96 5.48 -3.14 -8.57
N LEU A 97 6.46 -2.29 -8.90
CA LEU A 97 7.87 -2.59 -8.66
C LEU A 97 8.21 -2.53 -7.16
N ILE A 98 8.48 -3.70 -6.59
CA ILE A 98 9.02 -3.84 -5.23
C ILE A 98 10.54 -3.69 -5.27
N VAL A 99 11.07 -2.70 -4.54
CA VAL A 99 12.51 -2.44 -4.45
C VAL A 99 13.02 -2.83 -3.06
N PRO A 100 13.91 -3.83 -2.92
CA PRO A 100 14.57 -4.15 -1.64
C PRO A 100 15.32 -2.94 -1.05
N VAL A 101 15.46 -2.88 0.27
CA VAL A 101 16.20 -1.80 0.97
C VAL A 101 17.31 -2.32 1.86
#